data_AF-A0A919ZZ40-F1
#
_entry.id   AF-A0A919ZZ40-F1
#
_cell.length_a   1.000
_cell.length_b   1.000
_cell.length_c   1.000
_cell.angle_alpha   90.00
_cell.angle_beta   90.00
_cell.angle_gamma   90.00
#
_symmetry.space_group_name_H-M   'P 1'
#
loop_
_entity.id
_entity.type
_entity.pdbx_description
1 polymer ?
#
loop_
_entity_poly.entity_id
_entity_poly.type
_entity_poly.pdbx_seq_one_letter_code
_entity_poly.pdbx_strand_id
1 'polypeptide(L)' 'MGNWESKLSDTLSAREKNKSQAVNNDLQPIYDFDKDVLDLTDLKISKTNIVTSTGFDYELESDLSKDDF' A
#
# COMPACT_ATOMS: atom_id res chain seq x y z
N MET A 1 8.71 7.64 27.57
CA MET A 1 7.86 6.69 26.83
C MET A 1 8.24 6.77 25.38
N GLY A 2 8.67 5.64 24.81
CA GLY A 2 9.16 5.59 23.43
C GLY A 2 8.02 5.75 22.44
N ASN A 3 8.29 6.32 21.26
CA ASN A 3 7.33 6.50 20.17
C ASN A 3 6.55 5.19 19.85
N TRP A 4 7.16 4.02 20.07
CA TRP A 4 6.52 2.72 19.84
C TRP A 4 5.40 2.39 20.85
N GLU A 5 5.49 2.83 22.10
CA GLU A 5 4.48 2.55 23.14
C GLU A 5 3.16 3.27 22.83
N SER A 6 3.28 4.52 22.35
CA SER A 6 2.12 5.29 21.88
C SER A 6 1.47 4.61 20.68
N LYS A 7 2.26 4.21 19.67
CA LYS A 7 1.75 3.50 18.49
C LYS A 7 1.09 2.18 18.84
N LEU A 8 1.60 1.46 19.84
CA LEU A 8 1.00 0.22 20.33
C LEU A 8 -0.37 0.50 20.95
N SER A 9 -0.47 1.51 21.81
CA SER A 9 -1.74 1.92 22.42
C SER A 9 -2.80 2.28 21.36
N ASP A 10 -2.42 3.08 20.38
CA ASP A 10 -3.33 3.47 19.29
C ASP A 10 -3.78 2.25 18.46
N THR A 11 -2.86 1.33 18.18
CA THR A 11 -3.15 0.09 17.45
C THR A 11 -4.12 -0.81 18.22
N LEU A 12 -3.93 -0.94 19.54
CA LEU A 12 -4.82 -1.75 20.38
C LEU A 12 -6.24 -1.15 20.44
N SER A 13 -6.35 0.17 20.56
CA SER A 13 -7.62 0.89 20.51
C SER A 13 -8.34 0.68 19.17
N ALA A 14 -7.63 0.81 18.05
CA ALA A 14 -8.18 0.57 16.72
C ALA A 14 -8.66 -0.88 16.53
N ARG A 15 -7.94 -1.87 17.06
CA ARG A 15 -8.33 -3.28 16.99
C ARG A 15 -9.63 -3.58 17.72
N GLU A 16 -9.83 -3.00 18.91
CA GLU A 16 -11.07 -3.20 19.67
C GLU A 16 -12.27 -2.63 18.92
N LYS A 17 -12.11 -1.43 18.31
CA LYS A 17 -13.14 -0.84 17.45
C LYS A 17 -13.46 -1.75 16.25
N ASN A 18 -12.44 -2.21 15.53
CA ASN A 18 -12.64 -3.08 14.36
C ASN A 18 -13.32 -4.40 14.73
N LYS A 19 -12.98 -4.98 15.89
CA LYS A 19 -13.62 -6.18 16.42
C LYS A 19 -15.11 -5.96 16.67
N SER A 20 -15.47 -4.85 17.30
CA SER A 20 -16.88 -4.48 17.52
C SER A 20 -17.64 -4.34 16.20
N GLN A 21 -17.05 -3.70 15.19
CA GLN A 21 -17.65 -3.58 13.85
C GLN A 21 -17.87 -4.94 13.19
N ALA A 22 -16.91 -5.85 13.30
CA ALA A 22 -17.04 -7.22 12.79
C ALA A 22 -18.19 -7.99 13.45
N VAL A 23 -18.30 -7.91 14.79
CA VAL A 23 -19.38 -8.57 15.54
C VAL A 23 -20.75 -8.01 15.14
N ASN A 24 -20.83 -6.72 14.86
CA ASN A 24 -22.07 -6.03 14.47
C ASN A 24 -22.35 -6.09 12.96
N ASN A 25 -21.56 -6.82 12.18
CA ASN A 25 -21.62 -6.85 10.70
C ASN A 25 -21.52 -5.47 10.02
N ASP A 26 -20.86 -4.51 10.65
CA ASP A 26 -20.55 -3.17 10.11
C ASP A 26 -19.16 -3.15 9.45
N LEU A 27 -18.88 -4.18 8.64
CA LEU A 27 -17.63 -4.28 7.90
C LEU A 27 -17.78 -3.53 6.58
N GLN A 28 -16.88 -2.57 6.35
CA GLN A 28 -16.73 -1.95 5.05
C GLN A 28 -15.90 -2.86 4.14
N PRO A 29 -16.24 -2.96 2.84
CA PRO A 29 -15.39 -3.64 1.87
C PRO A 29 -13.97 -3.09 1.91
N ILE A 30 -12.97 -3.98 1.88
CA ILE A 30 -11.55 -3.61 1.85
C ILE A 30 -11.04 -3.32 0.43
N TYR A 31 -11.89 -3.55 -0.57
CA TYR A 31 -11.58 -3.41 -1.98
C TYR A 31 -12.75 -2.74 -2.67
N ASP A 32 -12.48 -1.60 -3.30
CA ASP A 32 -13.39 -0.85 -4.14
C ASP A 32 -12.90 -0.98 -5.59
N PHE A 33 -13.55 -1.86 -6.36
CA PHE A 33 -13.13 -2.20 -7.73
C PHE A 33 -12.93 -0.96 -8.62
N ASP A 34 -13.76 0.07 -8.45
CA ASP A 34 -13.66 1.27 -9.28
C ASP A 34 -12.49 2.19 -8.89
N LYS A 35 -11.92 2.03 -7.69
CA LYS A 35 -10.80 2.86 -7.18
C LYS A 35 -9.47 2.13 -7.11
N ASP A 36 -9.51 0.85 -6.83
CA ASP A 36 -8.33 0.02 -6.57
C ASP A 36 -7.84 -0.70 -7.84
N VAL A 37 -8.44 -0.43 -9.01
CA VAL A 37 -7.93 -0.88 -10.31
C VAL A 37 -6.77 0.02 -10.74
N LEU A 38 -5.62 -0.61 -10.94
CA LEU A 38 -4.46 -0.01 -11.60
C LEU A 38 -4.79 0.23 -13.08
N ASP A 39 -5.06 1.48 -13.44
CA ASP A 39 -5.13 1.88 -14.84
C ASP A 39 -3.70 1.90 -15.43
N LEU A 40 -3.51 1.33 -16.62
CA LEU A 40 -2.22 1.34 -17.32
C LEU A 40 -1.75 2.78 -17.63
N THR A 41 -2.69 3.73 -17.68
CA THR A 41 -2.40 5.16 -17.84
C THR A 41 -1.83 5.84 -16.59
N ASP A 42 -1.92 5.18 -15.42
CA ASP A 42 -1.39 5.67 -14.14
C ASP A 42 0.05 5.22 -13.84
N LEU A 43 0.67 4.46 -14.75
CA LEU A 43 2.06 4.02 -14.66
C LEU A 43 3.00 5.16 -15.09
N LYS A 44 3.71 5.76 -14.13
CA LYS A 44 4.83 6.66 -14.42
C LYS A 44 6.12 5.84 -14.47
N ILE A 45 6.56 5.56 -15.69
CA ILE A 45 7.78 4.80 -15.94
C ILE A 45 8.96 5.77 -16.11
N SER A 46 10.02 5.54 -15.35
CA SER A 46 11.33 6.18 -15.49
C SER A 46 12.41 5.13 -15.74
N LYS A 47 13.63 5.55 -16.06
CA LYS A 47 14.74 4.64 -16.38
C LYS A 47 15.09 3.65 -15.25
N THR A 48 14.77 4.01 -14.00
CA THR A 48 15.15 3.25 -12.81
C THR A 48 13.95 2.84 -11.95
N ASN A 49 12.74 3.28 -12.30
CA ASN A 49 11.60 3.11 -11.41
C ASN A 49 10.25 3.17 -12.13
N ILE A 50 9.28 2.39 -11.65
CA ILE A 50 7.87 2.47 -12.02
C ILE A 50 7.06 2.89 -10.79
N VAL A 51 6.48 4.09 -10.86
CA VAL A 51 5.63 4.62 -9.80
C VAL A 51 4.17 4.48 -10.21
N THR A 52 3.35 3.92 -9.34
CA THR A 52 1.89 3.84 -9.50
C THR A 52 1.19 4.87 -8.62
N SER A 53 0.05 5.38 -9.08
CA SER A 53 -0.84 6.25 -8.28
C SER A 53 -1.34 5.58 -6.99
N THR A 54 -1.38 4.24 -7.00
CA THR A 54 -1.74 3.38 -5.85
C THR A 54 -0.66 3.28 -4.77
N GLY A 55 0.53 3.86 -4.98
CA GLY A 55 1.62 3.85 -4.00
C GLY A 55 2.53 2.62 -4.01
N PHE A 56 2.41 1.75 -5.02
CA PHE A 56 3.42 0.73 -5.30
C PHE A 56 4.58 1.35 -6.08
N ASP A 57 5.78 1.16 -5.55
CA ASP A 57 7.04 1.67 -6.08
C ASP A 57 7.93 0.48 -6.44
N TYR A 58 8.11 0.23 -7.74
CA TYR A 58 8.89 -0.91 -8.24
C TYR A 58 10.24 -0.44 -8.76
N GLU A 59 11.28 -0.69 -7.97
CA GLU A 59 12.66 -0.45 -8.39
C GLU A 59 13.01 -1.34 -9.58
N LEU A 60 13.46 -0.72 -10.68
CA LEU A 60 13.90 -1.44 -11.86
C LEU A 60 15.42 -1.59 -11.80
N GLU A 61 15.88 -2.76 -11.41
CA GLU A 61 17.28 -3.14 -11.63
C GLU A 61 17.46 -3.58 -13.08
N SER A 62 18.37 -2.90 -13.79
CA SER A 62 18.72 -3.24 -15.17
C SER A 62 19.76 -4.36 -15.15
N ASP A 63 19.37 -5.56 -15.57
CA ASP A 63 20.31 -6.66 -15.86
C ASP A 63 21.18 -6.39 -17.09
N LEU A 64 20.88 -5.33 -17.87
CA LEU A 64 21.68 -4.91 -19.01
C LEU A 64 22.92 -4.15 -18.55
N SER A 65 24.08 -4.71 -18.88
CA SER A 65 25.40 -4.14 -18.65
C SER A 65 25.83 -3.26 -19.83
N LYS A 66 26.86 -2.41 -19.63
CA LYS A 66 27.42 -1.58 -20.72
C LYS A 66 28.02 -2.41 -21.86
N ASP A 67 28.30 -3.68 -21.62
CA ASP A 67 28.83 -4.61 -22.63
C ASP A 67 27.73 -5.18 -23.54
N ASP A 68 26.45 -4.92 -23.23
CA ASP A 68 25.29 -5.32 -24.04
C ASP A 68 24.94 -4.31 -25.15
N PHE A 69 25.76 -3.27 -25.35
CA PHE A 69 25.59 -2.20 -26.36
C PHE A 69 26.74 -2.11 -27.36
#